data_AF-Q9AJG7-F1
#
_entry.id   AF-Q9AJG7-F1
#
_cell.length_a   1.000
_cell.length_b   1.000
_cell.length_c   1.000
_cell.angle_alpha   90.00
_cell.angle_beta   90.00
_cell.angle_gamma   90.00
#
_symmetry.space_group_name_H-M   'P 1'
#
loop_
_entity.id
_entity.type
_entity.pdbx_description
1 polymer ?
#
loop_
_entity_poly.entity_id
_entity_poly.type
_entity_poly.pdbx_seq_one_letter_code
_entity_poly.pdbx_strand_id
1 'polypeptide(L)'
;MTKKKAKPAKKPSNTRKVLEDKPILIQWRFYLVLFFVFLAFAVLVVRIAYIQVIEPDNLIREGDLRSVRAKTLHSARGIISDRNGEPLAVSVPVQAVWADPVTIFKQGGLKDIERWYALADVLGLKRQDLIDRVNGNQTRRFIYLQ
;
A
#
# COMPACT_ATOMS: atom_id res chain seq x y z
N MET A 1 -89.48 -61.70 22.26
CA MET A 1 -88.20 -61.19 22.81
C MET A 1 -87.16 -61.17 21.70
N THR A 2 -86.66 -60.00 21.30
CA THR A 2 -85.26 -59.78 20.88
C THR A 2 -85.04 -58.30 20.56
N LYS A 3 -84.38 -57.60 21.49
CA LYS A 3 -83.99 -56.18 21.39
C LYS A 3 -82.88 -56.02 20.34
N LYS A 4 -83.08 -55.17 19.33
CA LYS A 4 -81.99 -54.70 18.45
C LYS A 4 -81.24 -53.58 19.18
N LYS A 5 -79.99 -53.84 19.59
CA LYS A 5 -79.08 -52.86 20.19
C LYS A 5 -78.62 -51.84 19.13
N ALA A 6 -78.74 -50.56 19.44
CA ALA A 6 -78.18 -49.46 18.64
C ALA A 6 -76.64 -49.43 18.77
N LYS A 7 -75.93 -49.22 17.66
CA LYS A 7 -74.48 -48.99 17.62
C LYS A 7 -74.16 -47.52 17.92
N PRO A 8 -73.08 -47.20 18.66
CA PRO A 8 -72.72 -45.82 18.94
C PRO A 8 -72.07 -45.17 17.71
N ALA A 9 -72.45 -43.92 17.41
CA ALA A 9 -71.85 -43.12 16.35
C ALA A 9 -70.44 -42.68 16.76
N LYS A 10 -69.41 -43.06 15.99
CA LYS A 10 -68.03 -42.55 16.14
C LYS A 10 -67.94 -41.15 15.53
N LYS A 11 -67.52 -40.16 16.32
CA LYS A 11 -67.18 -38.80 15.85
C LYS A 11 -65.95 -38.87 14.91
N PRO A 12 -65.90 -38.10 13.81
CA PRO A 12 -64.73 -38.08 12.94
C PRO A 12 -63.59 -37.29 13.61
N SER A 13 -62.46 -37.97 13.85
CA SER A 13 -61.18 -37.34 14.19
C SER A 13 -60.58 -36.75 12.91
N ASN A 14 -60.61 -35.41 12.80
CA ASN A 14 -60.06 -34.70 11.65
C ASN A 14 -58.55 -34.50 11.83
N THR A 15 -57.76 -35.50 11.43
CA THR A 15 -56.29 -35.36 11.36
C THR A 15 -55.94 -34.76 10.00
N ARG A 16 -55.81 -33.43 9.93
CA ARG A 16 -55.23 -32.78 8.74
C ARG A 16 -53.76 -33.15 8.64
N LYS A 17 -53.40 -33.99 7.66
CA LYS A 17 -52.01 -34.23 7.28
C LYS A 17 -51.46 -32.94 6.67
N VAL A 18 -50.50 -32.31 7.32
CA VAL A 18 -49.70 -31.22 6.74
C VAL A 18 -48.86 -31.86 5.64
N LEU A 19 -49.12 -31.48 4.39
CA LEU A 19 -48.34 -31.95 3.24
C LEU A 19 -47.01 -31.19 3.26
N GLU A 20 -45.93 -31.92 3.49
CA GLU A 20 -44.57 -31.38 3.44
C GLU A 20 -44.18 -31.15 1.97
N ASP A 21 -44.08 -29.89 1.57
CA ASP A 21 -43.70 -29.51 0.21
C ASP A 21 -42.21 -29.81 0.00
N LYS A 22 -41.93 -30.93 -0.67
CA LYS A 22 -40.57 -31.22 -1.13
C LYS A 22 -40.24 -30.30 -2.30
N PRO A 23 -39.21 -29.45 -2.23
CA PRO A 23 -38.86 -28.59 -3.35
C PRO A 23 -38.49 -29.46 -4.56
N ILE A 24 -39.21 -29.26 -5.66
CA ILE A 24 -38.98 -29.95 -6.93
C ILE A 24 -37.73 -29.35 -7.56
N LEU A 25 -36.56 -29.92 -7.25
CA LEU A 25 -35.31 -29.51 -7.89
C LEU A 25 -35.19 -30.24 -9.22
N ILE A 26 -35.37 -29.50 -10.32
CA ILE A 26 -35.17 -30.00 -11.68
C ILE A 26 -33.67 -30.26 -11.87
N GLN A 27 -33.28 -31.53 -11.77
CA GLN A 27 -31.87 -31.96 -11.68
C GLN A 27 -31.01 -31.44 -12.84
N TRP A 28 -31.52 -31.44 -14.08
CA TRP A 28 -30.78 -30.91 -15.24
C TRP A 28 -30.49 -29.42 -15.15
N ARG A 29 -31.46 -28.63 -14.66
CA ARG A 29 -31.28 -27.18 -14.46
C ARG A 29 -30.24 -26.92 -13.38
N PHE A 30 -30.24 -27.72 -12.32
CA PHE A 30 -29.25 -27.62 -11.24
C PHE A 30 -27.83 -27.89 -11.76
N TYR A 31 -27.60 -28.99 -12.49
CA TYR A 31 -26.28 -29.30 -13.06
C TYR A 31 -25.82 -28.27 -14.10
N LEU A 32 -26.74 -27.74 -14.91
CA LEU A 32 -26.44 -26.69 -15.88
C LEU A 32 -25.95 -25.41 -15.18
N VAL A 33 -26.63 -24.97 -14.12
CA VAL A 33 -26.19 -23.82 -13.33
C VAL A 33 -24.85 -24.09 -12.67
N LEU A 34 -24.67 -25.27 -12.07
CA LEU A 34 -23.41 -25.66 -11.43
C LEU A 34 -22.25 -25.65 -12.42
N PHE A 35 -22.47 -26.13 -13.66
CA PHE A 35 -21.48 -26.09 -14.73
C PHE A 35 -21.05 -24.67 -15.06
N PHE A 36 -21.99 -23.72 -15.21
CA PHE A 36 -21.64 -22.33 -15.48
C PHE A 36 -20.91 -21.66 -14.33
N VAL A 37 -21.28 -21.97 -13.08
CA VAL A 37 -20.56 -21.47 -11.90
C VAL A 37 -19.13 -21.99 -11.91
N PHE A 38 -18.94 -23.30 -12.12
CA PHE A 38 -17.61 -23.89 -12.20
C PHE A 38 -16.79 -23.30 -13.35
N LEU A 39 -17.40 -23.13 -14.52
CA LEU A 39 -16.75 -22.53 -15.68
C LEU A 39 -16.28 -21.09 -15.38
N ALA A 40 -17.12 -20.29 -14.72
CA ALA A 40 -16.74 -18.93 -14.33
C ALA A 40 -15.50 -18.91 -13.40
N PHE A 41 -15.45 -19.80 -12.40
CA PHE A 41 -14.28 -19.94 -11.55
C PHE A 41 -13.05 -20.43 -12.33
N ALA A 42 -13.21 -21.37 -13.25
CA ALA A 42 -12.12 -21.85 -14.08
C ALA A 42 -11.51 -20.72 -14.93
N VAL A 43 -12.34 -19.86 -15.53
CA VAL A 43 -11.86 -18.68 -16.28
C VAL A 43 -11.06 -17.72 -15.38
N LEU A 44 -11.53 -17.48 -14.16
CA LEU A 44 -10.80 -16.63 -13.20
C LEU A 44 -9.44 -17.23 -12.83
N VAL A 45 -9.37 -18.53 -12.56
CA VAL A 45 -8.10 -19.22 -12.25
C VAL A 45 -7.13 -19.14 -13.42
N VAL A 46 -7.60 -19.40 -14.65
CA VAL A 46 -6.78 -19.27 -15.86
C VAL A 46 -6.28 -17.84 -16.02
N ARG A 47 -7.12 -16.83 -15.77
CA ARG A 47 -6.73 -15.42 -15.85
C ARG A 47 -5.66 -15.06 -14.81
N ILE A 48 -5.80 -15.55 -13.59
CA ILE A 48 -4.80 -15.35 -12.51
C ILE A 48 -3.47 -16.00 -12.90
N ALA A 49 -3.50 -17.25 -13.38
CA ALA A 49 -2.31 -17.96 -13.82
C ALA A 49 -1.60 -17.24 -14.98
N TYR A 50 -2.35 -16.70 -15.94
CA TYR A 50 -1.78 -15.89 -17.03
C TYR A 50 -0.99 -14.70 -16.50
N ILE A 51 -1.60 -13.91 -15.59
CA ILE A 51 -0.95 -12.72 -15.02
C ILE A 51 0.27 -13.09 -14.19
N GLN A 52 0.21 -14.17 -13.41
CA GLN A 52 1.30 -14.56 -12.51
C GLN A 52 2.46 -15.27 -13.22
N VAL A 53 2.19 -16.03 -14.30
CA VAL A 53 3.21 -16.86 -14.97
C VAL A 53 3.76 -16.21 -16.23
N ILE A 54 2.90 -15.58 -17.04
CA ILE A 54 3.30 -15.05 -18.36
C ILE A 54 3.67 -13.57 -18.27
N GLU A 55 2.96 -12.77 -17.48
CA GLU A 55 3.20 -11.31 -17.36
C GLU A 55 3.37 -10.80 -15.91
N PRO A 56 4.23 -11.42 -15.07
CA PRO A 56 4.43 -10.91 -13.70
C PRO A 56 5.27 -9.61 -13.65
N ASP A 57 6.12 -9.39 -14.64
CA ASP A 57 7.22 -8.42 -14.58
C ASP A 57 6.76 -6.98 -14.38
N ASN A 58 5.66 -6.55 -15.01
CA ASN A 58 5.21 -5.16 -14.87
C ASN A 58 4.70 -4.88 -13.44
N LEU A 59 3.96 -5.81 -12.84
CA LEU A 59 3.43 -5.65 -11.48
C LEU A 59 4.55 -5.74 -10.44
N ILE A 60 5.51 -6.66 -10.63
CA ILE A 60 6.69 -6.74 -9.77
C ILE A 60 7.49 -5.45 -9.85
N ARG A 61 7.75 -4.93 -11.07
CA ARG A 61 8.49 -3.67 -11.25
C ARG A 61 7.82 -2.49 -10.55
N GLU A 62 6.49 -2.37 -10.65
CA GLU A 62 5.76 -1.32 -9.93
C GLU A 62 5.82 -1.48 -8.40
N GLY A 63 5.82 -2.72 -7.91
CA GLY A 63 6.03 -3.03 -6.50
C GLY A 63 7.43 -2.66 -6.03
N ASP A 64 8.45 -3.03 -6.79
CA ASP A 64 9.86 -2.76 -6.49
C ASP A 64 10.17 -1.26 -6.49
N LEU A 65 9.65 -0.52 -7.48
CA LEU A 65 9.81 0.94 -7.55
C LEU A 65 9.27 1.68 -6.32
N ARG A 66 8.29 1.09 -5.62
CA ARG A 66 7.69 1.67 -4.42
C ARG A 66 8.34 1.16 -3.13
N SER A 67 8.77 -0.10 -3.11
CA SER A 67 9.13 -0.80 -1.86
C SER A 67 10.62 -1.11 -1.73
N VAL A 68 11.32 -1.41 -2.83
CA VAL A 68 12.72 -1.79 -2.79
C VAL A 68 13.59 -0.54 -2.87
N ARG A 69 14.21 -0.18 -1.75
CA ARG A 69 15.22 0.88 -1.70
C ARG A 69 16.55 0.30 -1.27
N ALA A 70 17.51 0.26 -2.18
CA ALA A 70 18.89 -0.01 -1.83
C ALA A 70 19.43 1.16 -0.99
N LYS A 71 19.77 0.90 0.27
CA LYS A 71 20.51 1.85 1.11
C LYS A 71 21.92 1.31 1.28
N THR A 72 22.89 1.99 0.71
CA THR A 72 24.29 1.68 0.96
C THR A 72 24.61 2.04 2.41
N LEU A 73 25.04 1.05 3.19
CA LEU A 73 25.57 1.29 4.52
C LEU A 73 27.04 1.67 4.35
N HIS A 74 27.34 2.96 4.51
CA HIS A 74 28.71 3.43 4.48
C HIS A 74 29.40 3.02 5.78
N SER A 75 30.53 2.32 5.70
CA SER A 75 31.38 2.09 6.86
C SER A 75 32.11 3.38 7.21
N ALA A 76 32.13 3.76 8.48
CA ALA A 76 32.91 4.89 8.94
C ALA A 76 34.42 4.63 8.77
N ARG A 77 35.22 5.69 8.67
CA ARG A 77 36.68 5.59 8.70
C ARG A 77 37.13 5.09 10.07
N GLY A 78 38.20 4.28 10.10
CA GLY A 78 38.85 3.89 11.35
C GLY A 78 39.40 5.09 12.12
N ILE A 79 39.43 4.96 13.45
CA ILE A 79 40.02 5.94 14.36
C ILE A 79 41.54 5.91 14.19
N ILE A 80 42.17 7.08 14.13
CA ILE A 80 43.62 7.20 14.23
C ILE A 80 43.94 7.61 15.66
N SER A 81 44.67 6.78 16.40
CA SER A 81 45.11 7.06 17.77
C SER A 81 46.62 7.27 17.84
N ASP A 82 47.05 8.07 18.82
CA ASP A 82 48.47 8.18 19.19
C ASP A 82 48.95 6.89 19.90
N ARG A 83 50.26 6.78 20.15
CA ARG A 83 50.89 5.65 20.86
C ARG A 83 50.32 5.35 22.26
N ASN A 84 49.73 6.37 22.90
CA ASN A 84 49.11 6.23 24.22
C ASN A 84 47.61 5.86 24.12
N GLY A 85 47.08 5.64 22.91
CA GLY A 85 45.68 5.29 22.67
C GLY A 85 44.74 6.48 22.48
N GLU A 86 45.23 7.71 22.66
CA GLU A 86 44.42 8.93 22.54
C GLU A 86 43.98 9.17 21.07
N PRO A 87 42.68 9.35 20.78
CA PRO A 87 42.20 9.57 19.42
C PRO A 87 42.64 10.92 18.86
N LEU A 88 43.34 10.91 17.72
CA LEU A 88 43.76 12.10 16.97
C LEU A 88 42.80 12.44 15.82
N ALA A 89 42.14 11.44 15.23
CA ALA A 89 41.15 11.66 14.18
C ALA A 89 40.00 10.64 14.25
N VAL A 90 38.77 11.15 14.27
CA VAL A 90 37.53 10.36 14.36
C VAL A 90 36.53 10.82 13.30
N SER A 91 35.73 9.89 12.77
CA SER A 91 34.59 10.23 11.92
C SER A 91 33.35 10.44 12.77
N VAL A 92 32.84 11.68 12.79
CA VAL A 92 31.60 12.04 13.48
C VAL A 92 30.52 12.42 12.47
N PRO A 93 29.25 11.98 12.66
CA PRO A 93 28.16 12.43 11.82
C PRO A 93 27.94 13.94 12.02
N VAL A 94 27.72 14.66 10.93
CA VAL A 94 27.42 16.09 10.94
C VAL A 94 26.04 16.34 10.33
N GLN A 95 25.38 17.39 10.80
CA GLN A 95 24.13 17.85 10.21
C GLN A 95 24.46 18.85 9.12
N ALA A 96 23.81 18.73 7.97
CA ALA A 96 23.94 19.65 6.85
C ALA A 96 22.60 20.33 6.56
N VAL A 97 22.65 21.60 6.21
CA VAL A 97 21.52 22.39 5.76
C VAL A 97 21.53 22.40 4.23
N TRP A 98 20.40 22.03 3.63
CA TRP A 98 20.28 21.93 2.18
C TRP A 98 18.95 22.55 1.72
N ALA A 99 18.88 22.83 0.42
CA ALA A 99 17.68 23.37 -0.22
C ALA A 99 17.32 22.60 -1.49
N ASP A 100 16.03 22.62 -1.83
CA ASP A 100 15.48 22.15 -3.11
C ASP A 100 15.04 23.36 -3.97
N PRO A 101 15.91 23.86 -4.86
CA PRO A 101 15.58 24.97 -5.76
C PRO A 101 14.30 24.76 -6.56
N VAL A 102 14.05 23.55 -7.10
CA VAL A 102 12.85 23.29 -7.91
C VAL A 102 11.58 23.55 -7.12
N THR A 103 11.53 23.08 -5.87
CA THR A 103 10.39 23.31 -4.99
C THR A 103 10.26 24.79 -4.62
N ILE A 104 11.38 25.45 -4.33
CA ILE A 104 11.44 26.88 -3.99
C ILE A 104 10.88 27.73 -5.14
N PHE A 105 11.34 27.53 -6.38
CA PHE A 105 10.87 28.29 -7.53
C PHE A 105 9.41 27.98 -7.88
N LYS A 106 9.02 26.70 -7.83
CA LYS A 106 7.64 26.28 -8.12
C LYS A 106 6.62 26.91 -7.17
N GLN A 107 6.98 27.08 -5.89
CA GLN A 107 6.11 27.67 -4.88
C GLN A 107 6.31 29.19 -4.73
N GLY A 108 7.26 29.79 -5.45
CA GLY A 108 7.62 31.20 -5.26
C GLY A 108 8.22 31.49 -3.87
N GLY A 109 8.90 30.52 -3.28
CA GLY A 109 9.52 30.64 -1.95
C GLY A 109 10.66 31.66 -1.87
N LEU A 110 11.17 32.15 -3.01
CA LEU A 110 12.16 33.22 -3.08
C LEU A 110 11.55 34.64 -3.03
N LYS A 111 10.22 34.79 -2.94
CA LYS A 111 9.54 36.09 -2.92
C LYS A 111 9.85 36.92 -1.66
N ASP A 112 10.01 36.25 -0.52
CA ASP A 112 10.30 36.89 0.77
C ASP A 112 11.81 36.87 1.03
N ILE A 113 12.52 37.83 0.43
CA ILE A 113 13.98 37.94 0.48
C ILE A 113 14.51 38.13 1.91
N GLU A 114 13.76 38.82 2.77
CA GLU A 114 14.18 39.08 4.16
C GLU A 114 14.38 37.79 4.95
N ARG A 115 13.53 36.77 4.73
CA ARG A 115 13.69 35.45 5.37
C ARG A 115 14.94 34.72 4.91
N TRP A 116 15.30 34.86 3.63
CA TRP A 116 16.53 34.29 3.09
C TRP A 116 17.77 35.00 3.62
N TYR A 117 17.69 36.31 3.85
CA TYR A 117 18.76 37.06 4.50
C TYR A 117 18.93 36.65 5.96
N ALA A 118 17.83 36.48 6.71
CA ALA A 118 17.89 35.94 8.07
C ALA A 118 18.50 34.53 8.10
N LEU A 119 18.16 33.67 7.13
CA LEU A 119 18.78 32.35 6.99
C LEU A 119 20.29 32.46 6.71
N ALA A 120 20.69 33.35 5.79
CA ALA A 120 22.11 33.58 5.49
C ALA A 120 22.88 34.05 6.73
N ASP A 121 22.31 34.95 7.51
CA ASP A 121 22.93 35.48 8.73
C ASP A 121 23.13 34.39 9.79
N VAL A 122 22.14 33.50 9.97
CA VAL A 122 22.26 32.35 10.89
C VAL A 122 23.29 31.33 10.42
N LEU A 123 23.39 31.10 9.11
CA LEU A 123 24.38 30.21 8.50
C LEU A 123 25.77 30.86 8.37
N GLY A 124 25.91 32.16 8.69
CA GLY A 124 27.16 32.90 8.51
C GLY A 124 27.57 33.07 7.04
N LEU A 125 26.61 32.99 6.11
CA LEU A 125 26.82 33.17 4.68
C LEU A 125 26.57 34.62 4.27
N LYS A 126 27.20 35.07 3.18
CA LYS A 126 26.83 36.35 2.58
C LYS A 126 25.43 36.24 1.98
N ARG A 127 24.58 37.20 2.35
CA ARG A 127 23.19 37.32 1.91
C ARG A 127 23.01 37.14 0.40
N GLN A 128 23.79 37.88 -0.38
CA GLN A 128 23.68 37.84 -1.83
C GLN A 128 24.18 36.51 -2.41
N ASP A 129 25.30 35.99 -1.91
CA ASP A 129 25.87 34.71 -2.36
C ASP A 129 24.89 33.54 -2.16
N LEU A 130 24.10 33.55 -1.08
CA LEU A 130 23.07 32.52 -0.85
C LEU A 130 21.98 32.59 -1.91
N ILE A 131 21.47 33.79 -2.20
CA ILE A 131 20.43 34.00 -3.21
C ILE A 131 20.95 33.63 -4.60
N ASP A 132 22.16 34.06 -4.94
CA ASP A 132 22.79 33.78 -6.23
C ASP A 132 23.03 32.28 -6.40
N ARG A 133 23.43 31.57 -5.33
CA ARG A 133 23.60 30.12 -5.34
C ARG A 133 22.27 29.40 -5.59
N VAL A 134 21.17 29.83 -4.99
CA VAL A 134 19.84 29.25 -5.24
C VAL A 134 19.37 29.57 -6.66
N ASN A 135 19.52 30.82 -7.11
CA ASN A 135 19.16 31.27 -8.46
C ASN A 135 19.96 30.59 -9.56
N GLY A 136 21.23 30.31 -9.36
CA GLY A 136 22.08 29.60 -10.33
C GLY A 136 21.74 28.12 -10.49
N ASN A 137 20.93 27.53 -9.61
CA ASN A 137 20.67 26.09 -9.55
C ASN A 137 19.19 25.71 -9.68
N GLN A 138 18.39 26.46 -10.45
CA GLN A 138 16.92 26.30 -10.51
C GLN A 138 16.43 24.89 -10.89
N THR A 139 17.22 24.13 -11.65
CA THR A 139 16.85 22.79 -12.13
C THR A 139 17.28 21.66 -11.19
N ARG A 140 18.15 21.95 -10.20
CA ARG A 140 18.63 20.93 -9.26
C ARG A 140 17.62 20.76 -8.13
N ARG A 141 17.38 19.51 -7.73
CA ARG A 141 16.51 19.18 -6.58
C ARG A 141 17.22 19.22 -5.23
N PHE A 142 18.53 19.44 -5.24
CA PHE A 142 19.35 19.39 -4.04
C PHE A 142 20.59 20.27 -4.20
N ILE A 143 20.78 21.19 -3.26
CA ILE A 143 22.00 21.98 -3.09
C ILE A 143 22.36 22.10 -1.60
N TYR A 144 23.65 22.00 -1.28
CA TYR A 144 24.15 22.26 0.07
C TYR A 144 24.23 23.77 0.34
N LEU A 145 23.76 24.16 1.51
CA LEU A 145 23.93 25.51 2.05
C LEU A 145 25.06 25.54 3.06
N GLN A 146 25.11 24.56 3.99
CA GLN A 146 26.17 24.39 4.99
C GLN A 146 26.28 22.95 5.46
#